data_AF-A0A7S2CS86-F1
#
_entry.id   AF-A0A7S2CS86-F1
#
_cell.length_a   1.000
_cell.length_b   1.000
_cell.length_c   1.000
_cell.angle_alpha   90.00
_cell.angle_beta   90.00
_cell.angle_gamma   90.00
#
_symmetry.space_group_name_H-M   'P 1'
#
loop_
_entity.id
_entity.type
_entity.pdbx_description
1 polymer ?
#
loop_
_entity_poly.entity_id
_entity_poly.type
_entity_poly.pdbx_seq_one_letter_code
_entity_poly.pdbx_strand_id
1 'polypeptide(L)'
;RTRTRTRTPTPTPTHSSYTSWSSRVQMTDLDVHCLSTLQLSAQLGDHAMFKHILRKQCSILWVWGPVTQYSINLLGVDSAGKGGGDVMELIGRLDAKRETTELLLDSFMQGFIHQLFVQKWNRFCWKVHYMRRIIDCSLLTGSIAIAFVLKLRTEYASAISVQVGAG
;
A
#
# COMPACT_ATOMS: atom_id res chain seq x y z
N ARG A 1 67.88 19.41 -40.06
CA ARG A 1 68.37 19.42 -38.67
C ARG A 1 67.17 19.78 -37.79
N THR A 2 66.44 18.75 -37.37
CA THR A 2 65.02 18.85 -36.98
C THR A 2 64.93 18.60 -35.49
N ARG A 3 64.40 19.57 -34.74
CA ARG A 3 64.44 19.62 -33.27
C ARG A 3 63.21 18.90 -32.70
N THR A 4 63.36 17.65 -32.30
CA THR A 4 62.34 16.83 -31.64
C THR A 4 62.16 17.28 -30.19
N ARG A 5 60.96 17.79 -29.90
CA ARG A 5 60.50 18.22 -28.57
C ARG A 5 60.04 16.99 -27.79
N THR A 6 60.71 16.69 -26.68
CA THR A 6 60.33 15.67 -25.71
C THR A 6 59.00 16.03 -25.06
N ARG A 7 57.97 15.21 -25.29
CA ARG A 7 56.69 15.25 -24.57
C ARG A 7 56.84 14.49 -23.26
N THR A 8 56.63 15.18 -22.15
CA THR A 8 56.40 14.62 -20.82
C THR A 8 55.07 13.83 -20.77
N PRO A 9 54.99 12.74 -19.99
CA PRO A 9 53.78 11.92 -19.89
C PRO A 9 52.66 12.61 -19.11
N THR A 10 51.45 12.34 -19.60
CA THR A 10 50.13 12.71 -19.10
C THR A 10 49.90 12.32 -17.64
N PRO A 11 49.38 13.20 -16.76
CA PRO A 11 48.81 12.76 -15.49
C PRO A 11 47.48 12.06 -15.74
N THR A 12 47.41 10.79 -15.37
CA THR A 12 46.20 9.99 -15.24
C THR A 12 45.22 10.66 -14.26
N PRO A 13 43.92 10.75 -14.55
CA PRO A 13 42.94 11.13 -13.56
C PRO A 13 42.78 9.98 -12.58
N THR A 14 43.43 10.11 -11.41
CA THR A 14 43.09 9.30 -10.24
C THR A 14 41.63 9.58 -9.91
N HIS A 15 40.80 8.54 -10.03
CA HIS A 15 39.42 8.49 -9.55
C HIS A 15 39.41 8.83 -8.04
N SER A 16 39.34 10.13 -7.75
CA SER A 16 38.94 10.63 -6.44
C SER A 16 37.49 10.20 -6.28
N SER A 17 37.33 9.13 -5.50
CA SER A 17 36.02 8.66 -5.05
C SER A 17 35.44 9.77 -4.20
N TYR A 18 34.68 10.66 -4.83
CA TYR A 18 33.77 11.55 -4.12
C TYR A 18 32.83 10.63 -3.35
N THR A 19 33.13 10.42 -2.07
CA THR A 19 32.18 9.97 -1.08
C THR A 19 31.07 11.00 -1.12
N SER A 20 30.03 10.73 -1.90
CA SER A 20 28.79 11.47 -1.82
C SER A 20 28.26 11.16 -0.43
N TRP A 21 28.34 12.15 0.45
CA TRP A 21 27.60 12.17 1.69
C TRP A 21 26.13 12.27 1.30
N SER A 22 25.55 11.13 0.95
CA SER A 22 24.11 10.95 0.92
C SER A 22 23.67 11.09 2.36
N SER A 23 23.28 12.30 2.73
CA SER A 23 22.54 12.61 3.94
C SER A 23 21.20 11.88 3.85
N ARG A 24 21.22 10.55 3.99
CA ARG A 24 20.05 9.78 4.37
C ARG A 24 19.75 10.25 5.78
N VAL A 25 18.74 11.10 5.90
CA VAL A 25 18.07 11.35 7.16
C VAL A 25 17.59 9.99 7.65
N GLN A 26 18.41 9.36 8.49
CA GLN A 26 18.06 8.14 9.19
C GLN A 26 17.08 8.60 10.27
N MET A 27 15.78 8.55 9.96
CA MET A 27 14.75 8.77 10.96
C MET A 27 14.93 7.71 12.03
N THR A 28 15.37 8.17 13.19
CA THR A 28 15.60 7.38 14.39
C THR A 28 14.36 6.58 14.72
N ASP A 29 14.50 5.26 14.75
CA ASP A 29 13.51 4.34 15.28
C ASP A 29 13.35 4.65 16.77
N LEU A 30 12.17 5.12 17.18
CA LEU A 30 11.89 5.43 18.58
C LEU A 30 11.45 4.13 19.26
N ASP A 31 12.39 3.56 19.99
CA ASP A 31 12.44 2.21 20.58
C ASP A 31 11.37 1.89 21.65
N VAL A 32 10.32 2.69 21.76
CA VAL A 32 9.21 2.42 22.70
C VAL A 32 8.11 1.58 22.04
N HIS A 33 7.99 1.65 20.70
CA HIS A 33 7.01 0.86 19.95
C HIS A 33 7.49 0.33 18.57
N CYS A 34 8.80 0.38 18.26
CA CYS A 34 9.37 0.01 16.95
C CYS A 34 8.64 0.68 15.75
N LEU A 35 8.14 1.90 15.93
CA LEU A 35 7.45 2.68 14.92
C LEU A 35 8.30 3.89 14.53
N SER A 36 8.49 4.07 13.22
CA SER A 36 9.11 5.26 12.64
C SER A 36 8.28 6.51 12.93
N THR A 37 8.92 7.67 13.02
CA THR A 37 8.24 8.97 13.24
C THR A 37 7.13 9.24 12.20
N LEU A 38 7.29 8.75 10.98
CA LEU A 38 6.27 8.79 9.93
C LEU A 38 5.03 7.95 10.30
N GLN A 39 5.24 6.73 10.78
CA GLN A 39 4.17 5.82 11.17
C GLN A 39 3.46 6.31 12.43
N LEU A 40 4.22 6.86 13.40
CA LEU A 40 3.68 7.45 14.61
C LEU A 40 2.79 8.66 14.30
N SER A 41 3.25 9.58 13.44
CA SER A 41 2.44 10.74 13.02
C SER A 41 1.17 10.32 12.29
N ALA A 42 1.22 9.25 11.48
CA ALA A 42 0.03 8.66 10.87
C ALA A 42 -0.94 8.06 11.90
N GLN A 43 -0.42 7.29 12.87
CA GLN A 43 -1.22 6.67 13.94
C GLN A 43 -1.86 7.71 14.88
N LEU A 44 -1.18 8.83 15.11
CA LEU A 44 -1.70 9.94 15.90
C LEU A 44 -2.67 10.82 15.12
N GLY A 45 -2.66 10.79 13.78
CA GLY A 45 -3.50 11.64 12.94
C GLY A 45 -2.97 13.07 12.78
N ASP A 46 -1.70 13.34 13.11
CA ASP A 46 -1.11 14.67 12.95
C ASP A 46 -0.76 14.93 11.48
N HIS A 47 -1.71 15.57 10.78
CA HIS A 47 -1.58 15.88 9.35
C HIS A 47 -0.42 16.83 9.05
N ALA A 48 -0.13 17.78 9.95
CA ALA A 48 0.89 18.79 9.72
C ALA A 48 2.29 18.18 9.79
N MET A 49 2.54 17.38 10.84
CA MET A 49 3.81 16.66 11.01
C MET A 49 4.00 15.61 9.91
N PHE A 50 2.96 14.83 9.61
CA PHE A 50 3.02 13.81 8.57
C PHE A 50 3.35 14.42 7.20
N LYS A 51 2.68 15.52 6.83
CA LYS A 51 2.97 16.27 5.59
C LYS A 51 4.38 16.87 5.58
N HIS A 52 4.86 17.37 6.72
CA HIS A 52 6.21 17.92 6.82
C HIS A 52 7.26 16.83 6.55
N ILE A 53 7.10 15.68 7.20
CA ILE A 53 7.99 14.53 7.04
C ILE A 53 8.00 14.05 5.58
N LEU A 54 6.84 13.85 4.97
CA LEU A 54 6.76 13.42 3.57
C LEU A 54 7.40 14.41 2.60
N ARG A 55 7.20 15.72 2.82
CA ARG A 55 7.85 16.76 2.02
C ARG A 55 9.37 16.76 2.17
N LYS A 56 9.89 16.39 3.34
CA LYS A 56 11.33 16.27 3.58
C LYS A 56 11.94 15.01 2.94
N GLN A 57 11.16 13.94 2.81
CA GLN A 57 11.57 12.70 2.15
C GLN A 57 11.39 12.76 0.61
N CYS A 58 10.69 13.77 0.11
CA CYS A 58 10.47 14.01 -1.31
C CYS A 58 11.71 14.64 -1.96
N SER A 59 12.10 14.11 -3.12
CA SER A 59 13.14 14.69 -3.98
C SER A 59 12.54 15.20 -5.29
N ILE A 60 13.05 16.33 -5.77
CA ILE A 60 12.65 16.89 -7.06
C ILE A 60 13.54 16.26 -8.12
N LEU A 61 12.93 15.57 -9.10
CA LEU A 61 13.66 14.96 -10.21
C LEU A 61 13.95 15.97 -11.30
N TRP A 62 12.94 16.74 -11.71
CA TRP A 62 13.09 17.83 -12.66
C TRP A 62 11.97 18.87 -12.53
N VAL A 63 12.23 20.05 -13.08
CA VAL A 63 11.30 21.18 -13.14
C VAL A 63 11.27 21.72 -14.57
N TRP A 64 10.07 21.88 -15.14
CA TRP A 64 9.85 22.48 -16.45
C TRP A 64 8.73 23.51 -16.35
N GLY A 65 9.09 24.79 -16.22
CA GLY A 65 8.12 25.87 -16.05
C GLY A 65 7.17 25.60 -14.87
N PRO A 66 5.84 25.48 -15.09
CA PRO A 66 4.88 25.17 -14.03
C PRO A 66 4.82 23.68 -13.65
N VAL A 67 5.49 22.79 -14.38
CA VAL A 67 5.44 21.34 -14.14
C VAL A 67 6.64 20.90 -13.33
N THR A 68 6.41 20.14 -12.28
CA THR A 68 7.46 19.61 -11.40
C THR A 68 7.27 18.11 -11.23
N GLN A 69 8.31 17.32 -11.47
CA GLN A 69 8.28 15.90 -11.12
C GLN A 69 8.92 15.68 -9.75
N TYR A 70 8.16 15.02 -8.89
CA TYR A 70 8.57 14.60 -7.57
C TYR A 70 8.84 13.09 -7.53
N SER A 71 9.82 12.68 -6.73
CA SER A 71 10.05 11.29 -6.34
C SER A 71 9.90 11.19 -4.83
N ILE A 72 9.03 10.30 -4.37
CA ILE A 72 8.77 10.08 -2.95
C ILE A 72 9.20 8.66 -2.63
N ASN A 73 9.99 8.53 -1.57
CA ASN A 73 10.37 7.23 -1.06
C ASN A 73 9.17 6.58 -0.34
N LEU A 74 8.78 5.38 -0.78
CA LEU A 74 7.63 4.65 -0.23
C LEU A 74 8.00 3.71 0.93
N LEU A 75 9.25 3.73 1.42
CA LEU A 75 9.67 2.95 2.57
C LEU A 75 8.83 3.32 3.81
N GLY A 76 8.14 2.33 4.39
CA GLY A 76 7.23 2.51 5.53
C GLY A 76 5.86 3.10 5.16
N VAL A 77 5.62 3.43 3.88
CA VAL A 77 4.33 3.92 3.38
C VAL A 77 3.53 2.79 2.75
N ASP A 78 4.12 2.08 1.77
CA ASP A 78 3.46 0.96 1.08
C ASP A 78 3.73 -0.38 1.77
N SER A 79 2.68 -1.19 1.88
CA SER A 79 2.66 -2.51 2.53
C SER A 79 3.31 -3.64 1.72
N ALA A 80 4.31 -3.34 0.89
CA ALA A 80 4.98 -4.33 0.05
C ALA A 80 6.13 -5.09 0.76
N GLY A 81 6.48 -4.70 1.99
CA GLY A 81 7.61 -5.23 2.76
C GLY A 81 7.25 -6.32 3.78
N LYS A 82 8.11 -6.50 4.78
CA LYS A 82 7.95 -7.50 5.88
C LYS A 82 6.71 -7.27 6.77
N GLY A 83 5.94 -6.21 6.52
CA GLY A 83 4.68 -5.89 7.22
C GLY A 83 4.88 -5.51 8.69
N GLY A 84 3.81 -4.96 9.30
CA GLY A 84 3.74 -4.76 10.74
C GLY A 84 3.49 -3.32 11.21
N GLY A 85 3.33 -2.35 10.31
CA GLY A 85 3.11 -0.95 10.70
C GLY A 85 3.18 0.07 9.57
N ASP A 86 3.04 -0.34 8.32
CA ASP A 86 3.11 0.60 7.19
C ASP A 86 1.95 1.60 7.25
N VAL A 87 2.19 2.83 6.78
CA VAL A 87 1.18 3.90 6.85
C VAL A 87 -0.12 3.49 6.15
N MET A 88 -0.05 2.81 5.01
CA MET A 88 -1.25 2.31 4.32
C MET A 88 -2.00 1.27 5.15
N GLU A 89 -1.31 0.44 5.94
CA GLU A 89 -1.94 -0.53 6.83
C GLU A 89 -2.59 0.18 8.02
N LEU A 90 -1.91 1.14 8.63
CA LEU A 90 -2.42 1.94 9.75
C LEU A 90 -3.69 2.71 9.37
N ILE A 91 -3.72 3.33 8.19
CA ILE A 91 -4.90 4.05 7.68
C ILE A 91 -6.01 3.08 7.28
N GLY A 92 -5.66 1.90 6.77
CA GLY A 92 -6.62 0.88 6.30
C GLY A 92 -7.24 0.03 7.42
N ARG A 93 -6.77 0.12 8.67
CA ARG A 93 -7.33 -0.64 9.80
C ARG A 93 -8.76 -0.17 10.09
N LEU A 94 -9.65 -1.14 10.35
CA LEU A 94 -11.06 -0.88 10.67
C LEU A 94 -11.25 -0.03 11.95
N ASP A 95 -10.29 -0.12 12.88
CA ASP A 95 -10.26 0.65 14.13
C ASP A 95 -9.39 1.92 14.05
N ALA A 96 -9.04 2.38 12.85
CA ALA A 96 -8.25 3.59 12.70
C ALA A 96 -9.02 4.81 13.25
N LYS A 97 -8.31 5.70 13.95
CA LYS A 97 -8.87 6.97 14.41
C LYS A 97 -9.39 7.77 13.22
N ARG A 98 -10.46 8.53 13.42
CA ARG A 98 -11.03 9.39 12.38
C ARG A 98 -9.98 10.32 11.76
N GLU A 99 -9.14 10.95 12.59
CA GLU A 99 -8.05 11.82 12.13
C GLU A 99 -7.04 11.08 11.23
N THR A 100 -6.75 9.81 11.51
CA THR A 100 -5.92 8.96 10.66
C THR A 100 -6.62 8.61 9.34
N THR A 101 -7.93 8.34 9.35
CA THR A 101 -8.69 8.09 8.12
C THR A 101 -8.80 9.34 7.24
N GLU A 102 -8.76 10.53 7.84
CA GLU A 102 -8.75 11.80 7.12
C GLU A 102 -7.46 12.00 6.31
N LEU A 103 -6.36 11.28 6.61
CA LEU A 103 -5.17 11.24 5.74
C LEU A 103 -5.43 10.59 4.37
N LEU A 104 -6.50 9.79 4.26
CA LEU A 104 -6.92 9.17 3.01
C LEU A 104 -7.73 10.13 2.13
N LEU A 105 -8.21 11.26 2.68
CA LEU A 105 -8.98 12.23 1.92
C LEU A 105 -8.14 12.82 0.77
N ASP A 106 -8.78 12.97 -0.38
CA ASP A 106 -8.17 13.47 -1.62
C ASP A 106 -7.61 14.90 -1.49
N SER A 107 -8.03 15.64 -0.45
CA SER A 107 -7.48 16.96 -0.12
C SER A 107 -6.03 16.90 0.42
N PHE A 108 -5.64 15.78 1.02
CA PHE A 108 -4.32 15.63 1.63
C PHE A 108 -3.24 15.39 0.56
N MET A 109 -2.28 16.33 0.47
CA MET A 109 -1.16 16.29 -0.51
C MET A 109 -1.62 16.00 -1.95
N GLN A 110 -2.66 16.69 -2.43
CA GLN A 110 -3.21 16.49 -3.79
C GLN A 110 -3.65 15.05 -4.06
N GLY A 111 -4.10 14.35 -3.01
CA GLY A 111 -4.58 12.99 -3.12
C GLY A 111 -3.47 11.95 -3.28
N PHE A 112 -2.23 12.24 -2.88
CA PHE A 112 -1.11 11.30 -3.02
C PHE A 112 -1.43 9.90 -2.46
N ILE A 113 -1.90 9.83 -1.21
CA ILE A 113 -2.24 8.55 -0.56
C ILE A 113 -3.43 7.88 -1.25
N HIS A 114 -4.45 8.66 -1.61
CA HIS A 114 -5.61 8.19 -2.35
C HIS A 114 -5.21 7.58 -3.71
N GLN A 115 -4.34 8.26 -4.47
CA GLN A 115 -3.82 7.76 -5.74
C GLN A 115 -3.04 6.45 -5.58
N LEU A 116 -2.26 6.28 -4.51
CA LEU A 116 -1.59 5.01 -4.22
C LEU A 116 -2.60 3.87 -3.98
N PHE A 117 -3.67 4.13 -3.22
CA PHE A 117 -4.74 3.15 -3.02
C PHE A 117 -5.44 2.79 -4.33
N VAL A 118 -5.76 3.77 -5.17
CA VAL A 118 -6.40 3.55 -6.48
C VAL A 118 -5.49 2.73 -7.40
N GLN A 119 -4.19 3.04 -7.45
CA GLN A 119 -3.22 2.27 -8.24
C GLN A 119 -3.10 0.83 -7.75
N LYS A 120 -3.03 0.61 -6.43
CA LYS A 120 -2.99 -0.73 -5.82
C LYS A 120 -4.28 -1.50 -6.09
N TRP A 121 -5.43 -0.81 -6.04
CA TRP A 121 -6.73 -1.38 -6.34
C TRP A 121 -6.83 -1.89 -7.78
N ASN A 122 -6.47 -1.04 -8.74
CA ASN A 122 -6.50 -1.35 -10.17
C ASN A 122 -5.52 -2.45 -10.56
N ARG A 123 -4.41 -2.60 -9.84
CA ARG A 123 -3.42 -3.64 -10.15
C ARG A 123 -3.77 -5.00 -9.55
N PHE A 124 -4.22 -5.04 -8.30
CA PHE A 124 -4.31 -6.29 -7.54
C PHE A 124 -5.68 -6.51 -6.89
N CYS A 125 -6.21 -5.52 -6.16
CA CYS A 125 -7.36 -5.75 -5.30
C CYS A 125 -8.63 -6.11 -6.08
N TRP A 126 -8.82 -5.59 -7.30
CA TRP A 126 -9.99 -5.95 -8.10
C TRP A 126 -10.05 -7.45 -8.42
N LYS A 127 -8.91 -8.09 -8.71
CA LYS A 127 -8.84 -9.53 -8.99
C LYS A 127 -9.19 -10.33 -7.75
N VAL A 128 -8.61 -9.96 -6.61
CA VAL A 128 -8.87 -10.64 -5.32
C VAL A 128 -10.33 -10.45 -4.90
N HIS A 129 -10.87 -9.24 -5.03
CA HIS A 129 -12.27 -8.95 -4.72
C HIS A 129 -13.20 -9.79 -5.58
N TYR A 130 -12.92 -9.87 -6.88
CA TYR A 130 -13.72 -10.67 -7.81
C TYR A 130 -13.68 -12.17 -7.49
N MET A 131 -12.49 -12.73 -7.22
CA MET A 131 -12.35 -14.14 -6.83
C MET A 131 -13.09 -14.46 -5.52
N ARG A 132 -12.98 -13.58 -4.52
CA ARG A 132 -13.71 -13.75 -3.25
C ARG A 132 -15.22 -13.73 -3.47
N ARG A 133 -15.73 -12.82 -4.30
CA ARG A 133 -17.16 -12.77 -4.66
C ARG A 133 -17.64 -14.03 -5.35
N ILE A 134 -16.84 -14.63 -6.24
CA ILE A 134 -17.20 -15.90 -6.88
C ILE A 134 -17.34 -17.01 -5.84
N ILE A 135 -16.41 -17.10 -4.89
CA ILE A 135 -16.45 -18.10 -3.82
C ILE A 135 -17.68 -17.90 -2.92
N ASP A 136 -17.95 -16.67 -2.51
CA ASP A 136 -19.13 -16.37 -1.68
C ASP A 136 -20.43 -16.73 -2.42
N CYS A 137 -20.53 -16.41 -3.71
CA CYS A 137 -21.68 -16.76 -4.55
C CYS A 137 -21.85 -18.27 -4.74
N SER A 138 -20.76 -19.03 -4.92
CA SER A 138 -20.83 -20.48 -5.10
C SER A 138 -21.27 -21.19 -3.82
N LEU A 139 -20.74 -20.75 -2.66
CA LEU A 139 -21.15 -21.25 -1.35
C LEU A 139 -22.62 -20.95 -1.05
N LEU A 140 -23.07 -19.73 -1.38
CA LEU A 140 -24.46 -19.32 -1.17
C LEU A 140 -25.41 -20.12 -2.07
N THR A 141 -25.04 -20.31 -3.34
CA THR A 141 -25.81 -21.13 -4.29
C THR A 141 -25.89 -22.59 -3.82
N GLY A 142 -24.79 -23.17 -3.35
CA GLY A 142 -24.76 -24.52 -2.80
C GLY A 142 -25.65 -24.66 -1.56
N SER A 143 -25.59 -23.68 -0.65
CA SER A 143 -26.42 -23.66 0.56
C SER A 143 -27.91 -23.60 0.23
N ILE A 144 -28.29 -22.79 -0.74
CA ILE A 144 -29.67 -22.71 -1.25
C ILE A 144 -30.11 -24.05 -1.85
N ALA A 145 -29.28 -24.66 -2.70
CA ALA A 145 -29.61 -25.94 -3.32
C ALA A 145 -29.85 -27.05 -2.28
N ILE A 146 -28.98 -27.14 -1.26
CA ILE A 146 -29.14 -28.08 -0.15
C ILE A 146 -30.45 -27.81 0.60
N ALA A 147 -30.75 -26.55 0.90
CA ALA A 147 -31.99 -26.16 1.58
C ALA A 147 -33.24 -26.57 0.80
N PHE A 148 -33.24 -26.41 -0.54
CA PHE A 148 -34.35 -26.85 -1.39
C PHE A 148 -34.50 -28.37 -1.44
N VAL A 149 -33.40 -29.12 -1.55
CA VAL A 149 -33.44 -30.60 -1.52
C VAL A 149 -33.99 -31.11 -0.19
N LEU A 150 -33.55 -30.51 0.93
CA LEU A 150 -34.08 -30.85 2.25
C LEU A 150 -35.57 -30.53 2.34
N LYS A 151 -35.99 -29.34 1.90
CA LYS A 151 -37.40 -28.92 1.92
C LYS A 151 -38.29 -29.90 1.15
N LEU A 152 -37.92 -30.22 -0.10
CA LEU A 152 -38.64 -31.18 -0.94
C LEU A 152 -38.74 -32.54 -0.25
N ARG A 153 -37.63 -33.05 0.32
CA ARG A 153 -37.62 -34.33 1.03
C ARG A 153 -38.57 -34.35 2.23
N THR A 154 -38.65 -33.27 3.00
CA THR A 154 -39.63 -33.15 4.11
C THR A 154 -41.07 -33.18 3.62
N GLU A 155 -41.39 -32.49 2.53
CA GLU A 155 -42.75 -32.46 1.97
C GLU A 155 -43.17 -33.87 1.50
N TYR A 156 -42.31 -34.59 0.78
CA TYR A 156 -42.56 -35.97 0.38
C TYR A 156 -42.73 -36.92 1.59
N ALA A 157 -41.89 -36.79 2.63
CA ALA A 157 -42.00 -37.63 3.82
C ALA A 157 -43.33 -37.41 4.57
N SER A 158 -43.79 -36.16 4.65
CA SER A 158 -45.07 -35.83 5.29
C SER A 158 -46.27 -36.41 4.52
N ALA A 159 -46.26 -36.36 3.18
CA ALA A 159 -47.32 -36.90 2.34
C ALA A 159 -47.47 -38.44 2.49
N ILE A 160 -46.37 -39.17 2.59
CA ILE A 160 -46.39 -40.64 2.77
C ILE A 160 -46.98 -41.00 4.15
N SER A 161 -46.61 -40.27 5.21
CA SER A 161 -47.11 -40.55 6.56
C SER A 161 -48.63 -40.37 6.70
N VAL A 162 -49.22 -39.42 5.97
CA VAL A 162 -50.67 -39.20 5.96
C VAL A 162 -51.41 -40.34 5.25
N GLN A 163 -50.85 -40.91 4.18
CA GLN A 163 -51.47 -42.05 3.50
C GLN A 163 -51.41 -43.34 4.31
N VAL A 164 -50.31 -43.59 5.03
CA VAL A 164 -50.14 -44.80 5.85
C VAL A 164 -51.01 -44.76 7.12
N GLY A 165 -51.30 -43.58 7.67
CA GLY A 165 -52.18 -43.42 8.84
C GLY A 165 -53.69 -43.45 8.53
N ALA A 166 -54.07 -43.46 7.25
CA ALA A 166 -55.48 -43.42 6.80
C ALA A 166 -56.00 -44.77 6.26
N GLY A 167 -55.18 -45.83 6.27
CA GLY A 167 -55.56 -47.20 5.93
C GLY A 167 -55.56 -48.09 7.17
#